data_AF-A0A2T6C3R3-F1
#
_entry.id   AF-A0A2T6C3R3-F1
#
_cell.length_a   1.000
_cell.length_b   1.000
_cell.length_c   1.000
_cell.angle_alpha   90.00
_cell.angle_beta   90.00
_cell.angle_gamma   90.00
#
_symmetry.space_group_name_H-M   'P 1'
#
loop_
_entity.id
_entity.type
_entity.pdbx_description
1 polymer ?
#
loop_
_entity_poly.entity_id
_entity_poly.type
_entity_poly.pdbx_seq_one_letter_code
_entity_poly.pdbx_strand_id
1 'polypeptide(L)' 'MLRCSFKFKRQRMAKNYTKSSPETKKMLPKKETISFLLNYSKALSVINYKRMKFETLLN' A
#
# COMPACT_ATOMS: atom_id res chain seq x y z
N MET A 1 -38.43 26.47 18.92
CA MET A 1 -37.00 26.24 18.64
C MET A 1 -36.78 24.73 18.50
N LEU A 2 -36.79 24.18 17.28
CA LEU A 2 -36.61 22.74 17.06
C LEU A 2 -35.16 22.34 17.35
N ARG A 3 -34.91 21.54 18.38
CA ARG A 3 -33.61 20.89 18.58
C ARG A 3 -33.56 19.64 17.71
N CYS A 4 -33.09 19.81 16.47
CA CYS A 4 -32.73 18.69 15.62
C CYS A 4 -31.47 18.02 16.21
N SER A 5 -31.63 16.83 16.79
CA SER A 5 -30.51 16.04 17.30
C SER A 5 -29.95 15.19 16.17
N PHE A 6 -28.98 15.73 15.42
CA PHE A 6 -28.30 14.99 14.37
C PHE A 6 -27.37 13.93 15.01
N LYS A 7 -27.88 12.71 15.19
CA LYS A 7 -27.07 11.57 15.62
C LYS A 7 -26.17 11.14 14.47
N PHE A 8 -24.94 11.63 14.44
CA PHE A 8 -23.91 11.16 13.52
C PHE A 8 -23.51 9.72 13.89
N LYS A 9 -24.05 8.74 13.16
CA LYS A 9 -23.68 7.33 13.32
C LYS A 9 -22.27 7.14 12.78
N ARG A 10 -21.29 6.93 13.68
CA ARG A 10 -19.91 6.59 13.33
C ARG A 10 -19.88 5.17 12.76
N GLN A 11 -19.91 5.03 11.43
CA GLN A 11 -19.67 3.73 10.80
C GLN A 11 -18.19 3.40 10.98
N ARG A 12 -17.88 2.41 11.81
CA ARG A 12 -16.52 1.85 11.87
C ARG A 12 -16.33 1.00 10.63
N MET A 13 -15.29 1.27 9.86
CA MET A 13 -14.87 0.37 8.77
C MET A 13 -14.57 -1.01 9.36
N ALA A 14 -15.28 -2.02 8.88
CA ALA A 14 -15.01 -3.41 9.25
C ALA A 14 -13.69 -3.84 8.59
N LYS A 15 -12.76 -4.39 9.38
CA LYS A 15 -11.53 -4.97 8.89
C LYS A 15 -11.86 -6.34 8.28
N ASN A 16 -12.07 -6.38 6.96
CA ASN A 16 -12.37 -7.62 6.23
C ASN A 16 -11.10 -8.42 5.90
N TYR A 17 -10.19 -8.58 6.87
CA TYR A 17 -9.08 -9.49 6.68
C TYR A 17 -9.63 -10.90 6.78
N THR A 18 -9.42 -11.69 5.74
CA THR A 18 -9.72 -13.13 5.75
C THR A 18 -9.07 -13.74 6.98
N LYS A 19 -9.86 -14.43 7.83
CA LYS A 19 -9.29 -15.26 8.89
C LYS A 19 -8.36 -16.29 8.23
N SER A 20 -7.21 -16.51 8.87
CA SER A 20 -6.08 -17.37 8.45
C SER A 20 -6.33 -18.19 7.18
N SER A 21 -5.58 -17.86 6.12
CA SER A 21 -5.71 -18.50 4.82
C SER A 21 -5.57 -20.03 4.93
N PRO A 22 -6.42 -20.80 4.23
CA PRO A 22 -6.17 -22.23 4.04
C PRO A 22 -4.77 -22.41 3.46
N GLU A 23 -4.09 -23.47 3.87
CA GLU A 23 -2.70 -23.81 3.55
C GLU A 23 -2.31 -23.31 2.15
N THR A 24 -1.57 -22.21 2.12
CA THR A 24 -1.27 -21.52 0.88
C THR A 24 -0.25 -22.34 0.12
N LYS A 25 -0.67 -22.95 -0.99
CA LYS A 25 0.28 -23.51 -1.96
C LYS A 25 1.30 -22.42 -2.28
N LYS A 26 2.60 -22.73 -2.17
CA LYS A 26 3.67 -21.79 -2.51
C LYS A 26 3.55 -21.42 -3.99
N MET A 27 2.86 -20.32 -4.26
CA MET A 27 2.74 -19.74 -5.59
C MET A 27 3.95 -18.85 -5.82
N LEU A 28 4.79 -19.24 -6.77
CA LEU A 28 5.89 -18.40 -7.20
C LEU A 28 5.36 -17.30 -8.14
N PRO A 29 5.90 -16.08 -8.06
CA PRO A 29 5.52 -15.01 -8.97
C PRO A 29 5.93 -15.34 -10.40
N LYS A 30 5.18 -14.81 -11.37
CA LYS A 30 5.54 -14.90 -12.78
C LYS A 30 6.85 -14.14 -13.05
N LYS A 31 7.59 -14.56 -14.07
CA LYS A 31 8.84 -13.88 -14.50
C LYS A 31 8.62 -12.40 -14.80
N GLU A 32 7.50 -12.06 -15.42
CA GLU A 32 7.10 -10.67 -15.71
C GLU A 32 6.96 -9.83 -14.44
N THR A 33 6.34 -10.37 -13.40
CA THR A 33 6.18 -9.69 -12.11
C THR A 33 7.54 -9.45 -11.45
N ILE A 34 8.45 -10.42 -11.52
CA ILE A 34 9.81 -10.26 -11.02
C ILE A 34 10.53 -9.15 -11.80
N SER A 35 10.46 -9.17 -13.13
CA SER A 35 11.08 -8.15 -13.99
C SER A 35 10.51 -6.77 -13.75
N PHE A 36 9.19 -6.65 -13.58
CA PHE A 36 8.51 -5.39 -13.27
C PHE A 36 9.03 -4.80 -11.96
N LEU A 37 9.07 -5.59 -10.89
CA LEU A 37 9.56 -5.15 -9.58
C LEU A 37 11.03 -4.75 -9.62
N LEU A 38 11.87 -5.53 -10.30
CA LEU A 38 13.30 -5.22 -10.44
C LEU A 38 13.54 -3.95 -11.24
N ASN A 39 12.83 -3.75 -12.35
CA ASN A 39 12.93 -2.53 -13.15
C ASN A 39 12.43 -1.31 -12.38
N TYR A 40 11.31 -1.45 -11.67
CA TYR A 40 10.79 -0.41 -10.79
C TYR A 40 11.80 -0.02 -9.71
N SER A 41 12.41 -1.01 -9.03
CA SER A 41 13.43 -0.75 -8.01
C SER A 41 14.68 -0.07 -8.58
N LYS A 42 15.06 -0.35 -9.82
CA LYS A 42 16.20 0.31 -10.49
C LYS A 42 15.89 1.75 -10.90
N ALA A 43 14.64 2.02 -11.26
CA ALA A 43 14.19 3.38 -11.59
C ALA A 43 14.16 4.30 -10.35
N LEU A 44 14.11 3.73 -9.15
CA LEU A 44 14.20 4.50 -7.91
C LEU A 44 15.66 4.83 -7.58
N SER A 45 16.01 6.11 -7.58
CA SER A 45 17.26 6.59 -7.00
C SER A 45 16.98 7.43 -5.76
N VAL A 46 17.76 7.19 -4.70
CA VAL A 46 17.72 7.99 -3.49
C VAL A 46 18.78 9.08 -3.61
N ILE A 47 18.34 10.31 -3.83
CA ILE A 47 19.22 11.47 -3.87
C ILE A 47 19.34 12.01 -2.44
N ASN A 48 20.56 11.96 -1.90
CA ASN A 48 20.88 12.53 -0.59
C ASN A 48 21.46 13.93 -0.81
N TYR A 49 20.78 14.96 -0.31
CA TYR A 49 21.30 16.34 -0.30
C TYR A 49 21.23 16.92 1.11
N LYS A 50 22.38 17.35 1.64
CA LYS A 50 22.54 17.81 3.04
C LYS A 50 21.99 16.77 4.04
N ARG A 51 20.94 17.13 4.78
CA ARG A 51 20.25 16.28 5.77
C ARG A 51 18.94 15.69 5.25
N MET A 52 18.63 15.86 3.96
CA MET A 52 17.37 15.41 3.36
C MET A 52 17.62 14.32 2.32
N LYS A 53 16.70 13.34 2.28
CA LYS A 53 16.69 12.23 1.34
C LYS A 53 15.41 12.31 0.53
N PHE A 54 15.52 12.29 -0.80
CA PHE A 54 14.37 12.27 -1.69
C PHE A 54 14.47 11.06 -2.62
N GLU A 55 13.35 10.37 -2.80
CA GLU A 55 13.22 9.28 -3.77
C GLU A 55 12.81 9.90 -5.11
N THR A 56 13.62 9.70 -6.15
CA THR A 56 13.33 10.17 -7.50
C THR A 56 13.16 8.99 -8.45
N LEU A 57 12.11 9.05 -9.28
CA LEU A 57 11.91 8.14 -10.40
C LEU A 57 12.76 8.63 -11.58
N LEU A 58 13.85 7.93 -11.88
CA LEU A 58 14.65 8.12 -13.09
C LEU A 58 13.94 7.44 -14.26
N ASN A 59 13.45 8.22 -15.22
CA ASN A 59 12.83 7.77 -16.46
C ASN A 59 13.77 7.97 -17.65
#